data_AF-A0A3N5XRM2-F1
#
_entry.id   AF-A0A3N5XRM2-F1
#
_cell.length_a   1.000
_cell.length_b   1.000
_cell.length_c   1.000
_cell.angle_alpha   90.00
_cell.angle_beta   90.00
_cell.angle_gamma   90.00
#
_symmetry.space_group_name_H-M   'P 1'
#
loop_
_entity.id
_entity.type
_entity.pdbx_description
1 polymer ?
#
loop_
_entity_poly.entity_id
_entity_poly.type
_entity_poly.pdbx_seq_one_letter_code
_entity_poly.pdbx_strand_id
1 'polypeptide(L)'
;MVGHNVMARSSQFGQSARKYARLKAHPPLPLFLLRASAPPRAPLFFLPNLINSIYTPNEPSSRFMGLINRMAQDEGVERLTDLSEDVRRVQNGDWEAYGDIVQRFQDMAVGYSFSMLGDQQMAEDAAQEAFINAFYDIASLRDPAAFPGWFRRIVFKQIDRIRRTRWWMAQQMVDLEQVPADQEDPQESVERNANQILVSTAIRSLPETQQVTLMLYYMGGYTHKEISSFLEVPTGTVKTRLHAARKQLKGRLIEMAQDEFSNLRPSRDEGFAQKIQQLIQAILEGDPARVKQLLTIDPTLAHQSGRVDSAFWHDDVPVLQAAVMYGRKDIVDLLLANGADINEVDPKSGFTAVLQAMDLAFMPDYAALGMVEFLRERGAKLDLISLLWREDLEGVKELLKQDPQAVHTHGPDGIPAVVFSGSVPMAQVLIDHGAELLTPFTTPDGPTNPIRCYANWWANNFGGTELLRFFLEQAGIPADIFNATVLGDMQQVQDLLKVDPALAQSVTPRDYVLEPGFTELHFAAQFGRVEIARLLIDQGAEINAAPSLAKGQTPLHVAVRLGHRTAAQRPMDEVLEEQVWQLIPDMVRLLLERGADRTIKDLERGW
;
A
#
# COMPACT_ATOMS: atom_id res chain seq x y z
N MET A 1 11.67 -51.32 13.09
CA MET A 1 11.49 -51.98 11.77
C MET A 1 10.29 -51.34 11.10
N VAL A 2 10.43 -50.90 9.84
CA VAL A 2 9.39 -50.79 8.78
C VAL A 2 8.08 -50.07 9.20
N GLY A 3 7.71 -48.90 8.68
CA GLY A 3 7.84 -48.45 7.28
C GLY A 3 6.59 -48.83 6.48
N HIS A 4 6.20 -47.99 5.51
CA HIS A 4 5.01 -48.15 4.64
C HIS A 4 3.63 -47.90 5.27
N ASN A 5 3.07 -46.72 5.01
CA ASN A 5 1.74 -46.67 4.35
C ASN A 5 1.53 -45.40 3.51
N VAL A 6 2.53 -45.02 2.71
CA VAL A 6 2.44 -43.99 1.67
C VAL A 6 2.63 -44.66 0.31
N MET A 7 1.61 -45.37 -0.20
CA MET A 7 1.43 -45.80 -1.61
C MET A 7 0.09 -46.56 -1.76
N ALA A 8 -1.06 -45.86 -1.71
CA ALA A 8 -2.37 -46.52 -1.90
C ALA A 8 -3.51 -45.64 -2.47
N ARG A 9 -3.22 -44.55 -3.18
CA ARG A 9 -4.23 -43.76 -3.96
C ARG A 9 -3.78 -43.35 -5.37
N SER A 10 -2.80 -44.05 -5.93
CA SER A 10 -2.19 -43.76 -7.24
C SER A 10 -2.61 -44.76 -8.34
N SER A 11 -3.91 -44.84 -8.68
CA SER A 11 -4.37 -45.73 -9.77
C SER A 11 -5.57 -45.28 -10.62
N GLN A 12 -6.20 -44.12 -10.37
CA GLN A 12 -7.41 -43.70 -11.11
C GLN A 12 -7.28 -42.47 -12.02
N PHE A 13 -6.09 -41.91 -12.22
CA PHE A 13 -5.84 -40.80 -13.18
C PHE A 13 -5.27 -41.25 -14.54
N GLY A 14 -5.21 -42.56 -14.81
CA GLY A 14 -4.48 -43.15 -15.94
C GLY A 14 -5.05 -42.92 -17.36
N GLN A 15 -6.19 -42.24 -17.52
CA GLN A 15 -6.82 -42.03 -18.85
C GLN A 15 -6.94 -40.55 -19.29
N SER A 16 -6.96 -39.57 -18.38
CA SER A 16 -7.03 -38.14 -18.74
C SER A 16 -5.70 -37.60 -19.29
N ALA A 17 -4.57 -38.13 -18.82
CA ALA A 17 -3.22 -37.67 -19.21
C ALA A 17 -2.89 -37.86 -20.70
N ARG A 18 -3.57 -38.77 -21.42
CA ARG A 18 -3.30 -39.05 -22.84
C ARG A 18 -3.97 -38.09 -23.83
N LYS A 19 -4.87 -37.21 -23.37
CA LYS A 19 -5.57 -36.24 -24.25
C LYS A 19 -4.90 -34.86 -24.31
N TYR A 20 -4.12 -34.49 -23.30
CA TYR A 20 -3.40 -33.20 -23.23
C TYR A 20 -2.02 -33.19 -23.92
N ALA A 21 -1.44 -34.35 -24.23
CA ALA A 21 -0.09 -34.49 -24.80
C ALA A 21 0.05 -34.06 -26.29
N ARG A 22 -0.85 -33.24 -26.83
CA ARG A 22 -0.86 -32.80 -28.25
C ARG A 22 -1.02 -31.30 -28.51
N LEU A 23 -1.00 -30.46 -27.48
CA LEU A 23 -0.90 -29.00 -27.63
C LEU A 23 0.40 -28.52 -26.98
N LYS A 24 1.47 -28.50 -27.79
CA LYS A 24 2.73 -27.81 -27.48
C LYS A 24 2.81 -26.53 -28.32
N ALA A 25 3.57 -25.56 -27.81
CA ALA A 25 3.74 -24.18 -28.30
C ALA A 25 2.57 -23.25 -27.98
N HIS A 26 2.58 -22.70 -26.76
CA HIS A 26 2.31 -21.30 -26.34
C HIS A 26 2.28 -21.27 -24.79
N PRO A 27 2.91 -20.29 -24.10
CA PRO A 27 2.69 -20.06 -22.68
C PRO A 27 1.30 -19.44 -22.44
N PRO A 28 0.73 -19.51 -21.21
CA PRO A 28 -0.58 -18.93 -20.93
C PRO A 28 -0.54 -17.40 -21.01
N LEU A 29 -1.45 -16.83 -21.81
CA LEU A 29 -1.69 -15.38 -21.89
C LEU A 29 -2.27 -14.85 -20.55
N PRO A 30 -1.99 -13.58 -20.18
CA PRO A 30 -2.61 -12.96 -19.01
C PRO A 30 -4.14 -12.84 -19.20
N LEU A 31 -4.90 -13.22 -18.17
CA LEU A 31 -6.36 -13.25 -18.19
C LEU A 31 -6.99 -11.85 -18.03
N PHE A 32 -6.85 -11.02 -19.06
CA PHE A 32 -7.71 -9.85 -19.29
C PHE A 32 -8.49 -10.02 -20.59
N LEU A 33 -9.63 -10.72 -20.55
CA LEU A 33 -10.81 -10.53 -21.42
C LEU A 33 -11.93 -11.54 -21.09
N LEU A 34 -12.82 -11.18 -20.17
CA LEU A 34 -14.15 -11.80 -20.08
C LEU A 34 -15.18 -10.79 -19.56
N ARG A 35 -15.71 -9.95 -20.46
CA ARG A 35 -16.91 -9.15 -20.21
C ARG A 35 -17.85 -9.20 -21.41
N ALA A 36 -19.14 -9.33 -21.10
CA ALA A 36 -20.31 -9.15 -21.96
C ALA A 36 -20.62 -10.19 -23.07
N SER A 37 -21.62 -11.03 -22.79
CA SER A 37 -22.68 -11.38 -23.75
C SER A 37 -24.04 -11.29 -23.05
N ALA A 38 -25.04 -10.71 -23.70
CA ALA A 38 -26.29 -10.21 -23.10
C ALA A 38 -27.50 -11.20 -23.26
N PRO A 39 -28.70 -10.92 -22.70
CA PRO A 39 -29.65 -11.95 -22.24
C PRO A 39 -30.79 -12.29 -23.23
N PRO A 40 -31.68 -13.24 -22.87
CA PRO A 40 -33.03 -13.31 -23.42
C PRO A 40 -34.19 -13.34 -22.39
N ARG A 41 -35.15 -12.43 -22.61
CA ARG A 41 -36.61 -12.47 -22.31
C ARG A 41 -37.14 -12.09 -20.90
N ALA A 42 -37.75 -10.90 -20.87
CA ALA A 42 -38.68 -10.39 -19.84
C ALA A 42 -40.17 -10.77 -20.17
N PRO A 43 -41.15 -10.31 -19.37
CA PRO A 43 -41.86 -9.07 -19.73
C PRO A 43 -42.10 -8.11 -18.53
N LEU A 44 -41.76 -6.81 -18.68
CA LEU A 44 -42.67 -5.66 -18.92
C LEU A 44 -43.42 -5.17 -17.65
N PHE A 45 -43.44 -3.89 -17.28
CA PHE A 45 -43.13 -2.61 -17.97
C PHE A 45 -42.31 -1.68 -17.03
N PHE A 46 -41.86 -0.45 -17.36
CA PHE A 46 -41.99 0.40 -18.56
C PHE A 46 -40.67 1.16 -18.86
N LEU A 47 -40.70 2.41 -19.33
CA LEU A 47 -39.62 3.27 -19.87
C LEU A 47 -40.00 4.77 -19.71
N PRO A 48 -39.17 5.80 -20.06
CA PRO A 48 -37.71 5.83 -20.38
C PRO A 48 -36.89 7.01 -19.76
N ASN A 49 -35.57 6.99 -19.96
CA ASN A 49 -34.64 8.13 -20.13
C ASN A 49 -34.49 9.21 -19.04
N LEU A 50 -33.59 8.99 -18.06
CA LEU A 50 -32.48 9.89 -17.70
C LEU A 50 -31.52 9.17 -16.71
N ILE A 51 -30.27 9.64 -16.58
CA ILE A 51 -29.27 9.18 -15.59
C ILE A 51 -28.78 7.72 -15.81
N ASN A 52 -27.71 7.55 -16.60
CA ASN A 52 -26.73 6.49 -16.38
C ASN A 52 -25.33 6.89 -16.90
N SER A 53 -24.95 8.10 -16.52
CA SER A 53 -23.61 8.67 -16.64
C SER A 53 -23.41 9.58 -15.41
N ILE A 54 -22.17 9.69 -14.92
CA ILE A 54 -21.78 10.39 -13.68
C ILE A 54 -22.19 9.67 -12.38
N TYR A 55 -21.29 8.85 -11.81
CA TYR A 55 -20.80 8.90 -10.42
C TYR A 55 -20.03 7.61 -10.02
N THR A 56 -18.70 7.67 -10.11
CA THR A 56 -17.78 6.79 -9.36
C THR A 56 -16.70 7.68 -8.75
N PRO A 57 -16.79 8.05 -7.46
CA PRO A 57 -15.80 8.89 -6.81
C PRO A 57 -14.64 8.03 -6.27
N ASN A 58 -13.78 7.56 -7.17
CA ASN A 58 -12.37 7.21 -6.97
C ASN A 58 -11.79 6.68 -8.31
N GLU A 59 -10.46 6.70 -8.46
CA GLU A 59 -9.69 6.30 -9.65
C GLU A 59 -9.94 7.05 -10.98
N PRO A 60 -9.46 8.30 -11.04
CA PRO A 60 -8.89 8.79 -12.30
C PRO A 60 -7.35 8.78 -12.35
N SER A 61 -6.66 8.67 -11.21
CA SER A 61 -5.18 8.67 -11.10
C SER A 61 -4.49 7.51 -11.84
N SER A 62 -5.00 6.28 -11.71
CA SER A 62 -4.38 5.08 -12.30
C SER A 62 -4.41 5.10 -13.84
N ARG A 63 -5.59 5.35 -14.43
CA ARG A 63 -5.75 5.48 -15.90
C ARG A 63 -4.94 6.62 -16.50
N PHE A 64 -4.77 7.70 -15.74
CA PHE A 64 -4.07 8.90 -16.17
C PHE A 64 -2.55 8.69 -16.26
N MET A 65 -1.93 8.07 -15.25
CA MET A 65 -0.50 7.69 -15.31
C MET A 65 -0.23 6.63 -16.39
N GLY A 66 -1.12 5.65 -16.54
CA GLY A 66 -1.07 4.68 -17.62
C GLY A 66 -1.33 5.26 -19.02
N LEU A 67 -1.72 6.53 -19.15
CA LEU A 67 -1.77 7.25 -20.43
C LEU A 67 -0.44 7.95 -20.70
N ILE A 68 0.09 8.68 -19.71
CA ILE A 68 1.39 9.36 -19.77
C ILE A 68 2.53 8.39 -20.16
N ASN A 69 2.57 7.20 -19.54
CA ASN A 69 3.59 6.19 -19.87
C ASN A 69 3.48 5.63 -21.29
N ARG A 70 2.29 5.63 -21.91
CA ARG A 70 2.11 5.22 -23.31
C ARG A 70 2.54 6.32 -24.29
N MET A 71 2.26 7.57 -23.95
CA MET A 71 2.69 8.71 -24.77
C MET A 71 4.20 8.90 -24.83
N ALA A 72 4.90 8.60 -23.74
CA ALA A 72 6.36 8.67 -23.70
C ALA A 72 7.07 7.62 -24.58
N GLN A 73 6.35 6.77 -25.32
CA GLN A 73 6.91 5.72 -26.18
C GLN A 73 6.84 6.03 -27.68
N ASP A 74 5.98 6.94 -28.14
CA ASP A 74 5.79 7.25 -29.57
C ASP A 74 6.32 8.64 -29.97
N GLU A 75 7.38 8.59 -30.79
CA GLU A 75 7.92 9.62 -31.70
C GLU A 75 8.19 11.06 -31.21
N GLY A 76 9.49 11.41 -31.18
CA GLY A 76 9.91 12.81 -31.31
C GLY A 76 9.71 13.34 -32.74
N VAL A 77 8.62 14.09 -32.96
CA VAL A 77 8.40 14.91 -34.18
C VAL A 77 7.94 16.31 -33.78
N GLU A 78 8.55 17.33 -34.40
CA GLU A 78 8.32 18.77 -34.21
C GLU A 78 6.89 19.19 -33.77
N ARG A 79 6.80 19.88 -32.62
CA ARG A 79 5.76 20.91 -32.42
C ARG A 79 6.11 21.91 -31.32
N LEU A 80 6.41 23.15 -31.73
CA LEU A 80 6.29 24.33 -30.89
C LEU A 80 4.80 24.70 -30.80
N THR A 81 4.05 24.08 -29.90
CA THR A 81 2.67 24.48 -29.59
C THR A 81 2.61 25.58 -28.52
N ASP A 82 1.60 26.42 -28.64
CA ASP A 82 1.23 27.39 -27.60
C ASP A 82 0.67 26.62 -26.40
N LEU A 83 1.20 26.86 -25.20
CA LEU A 83 0.70 26.28 -23.94
C LEU A 83 -0.82 26.50 -23.80
N SER A 84 -1.30 27.64 -24.28
CA SER A 84 -2.71 27.99 -24.27
C SER A 84 -3.56 27.04 -25.12
N GLU A 85 -2.98 26.45 -26.17
CA GLU A 85 -3.63 25.49 -27.06
C GLU A 85 -3.63 24.09 -26.47
N ASP A 86 -2.53 23.64 -25.87
CA ASP A 86 -2.48 22.33 -25.21
C ASP A 86 -3.44 22.29 -24.00
N VAL A 87 -3.52 23.37 -23.22
CA VAL A 87 -4.54 23.52 -22.17
C VAL A 87 -5.97 23.48 -22.75
N ARG A 88 -6.23 24.12 -23.90
CA ARG A 88 -7.53 24.04 -24.58
C ARG A 88 -7.83 22.63 -25.08
N ARG A 89 -6.85 21.89 -25.58
CA ARG A 89 -6.98 20.50 -26.01
C ARG A 89 -7.43 19.62 -24.83
N VAL A 90 -6.76 19.71 -23.68
CA VAL A 90 -7.15 18.98 -22.46
C VAL A 90 -8.56 19.36 -21.99
N GLN A 91 -8.92 20.65 -22.01
CA GLN A 91 -10.27 21.11 -21.66
C GLN A 91 -11.37 20.53 -22.57
N ASN A 92 -11.02 20.15 -23.81
CA ASN A 92 -11.91 19.50 -24.76
C ASN A 92 -11.82 17.95 -24.72
N GLY A 93 -11.09 17.36 -23.77
CA GLY A 93 -10.97 15.92 -23.56
C GLY A 93 -9.86 15.24 -24.36
N ASP A 94 -8.96 16.00 -24.98
CA ASP A 94 -7.70 15.48 -25.51
C ASP A 94 -6.69 15.37 -24.35
N TRP A 95 -6.75 14.22 -23.67
CA TRP A 95 -5.91 13.90 -22.52
C TRP A 95 -4.43 13.72 -22.88
N GLU A 96 -4.13 13.50 -24.17
CA GLU A 96 -2.77 13.36 -24.64
C GLU A 96 -2.01 14.68 -24.47
N ALA A 97 -2.65 15.80 -24.80
CA ALA A 97 -2.11 17.14 -24.57
C ALA A 97 -1.75 17.46 -23.09
N TYR A 98 -2.23 16.67 -22.11
CA TYR A 98 -1.82 16.86 -20.71
C TYR A 98 -0.47 16.21 -20.40
N GLY A 99 -0.07 15.15 -21.12
CA GLY A 99 1.28 14.58 -21.02
C GLY A 99 2.35 15.62 -21.38
N ASP A 100 2.13 16.35 -22.48
CA ASP A 100 2.96 17.47 -22.93
C ASP A 100 3.08 18.57 -21.86
N ILE A 101 1.97 18.87 -21.16
CA ILE A 101 1.93 19.83 -20.05
C ILE A 101 2.72 19.31 -18.84
N VAL A 102 2.60 18.03 -18.48
CA VAL A 102 3.37 17.44 -17.37
C VAL A 102 4.87 17.51 -17.67
N GLN A 103 5.32 17.02 -18.82
CA GLN A 103 6.73 17.07 -19.22
C GLN A 103 7.30 18.50 -19.17
N ARG A 104 6.51 19.49 -19.62
CA ARG A 104 6.90 20.90 -19.63
C ARG A 104 7.07 21.52 -18.23
N PHE A 105 6.35 21.02 -17.23
CA PHE A 105 6.31 21.61 -15.88
C PHE A 105 6.85 20.70 -14.77
N GLN A 106 7.22 19.45 -15.04
CA GLN A 106 7.61 18.46 -14.02
C GLN A 106 8.80 18.92 -13.17
N ASP A 107 9.92 19.33 -13.81
CA ASP A 107 11.06 19.86 -13.07
C ASP A 107 10.65 21.16 -12.35
N MET A 108 9.90 22.04 -13.01
CA MET A 108 9.46 23.31 -12.40
C MET A 108 8.63 23.12 -11.12
N ALA A 109 7.81 22.07 -11.05
CA ALA A 109 7.07 21.68 -9.86
C ALA A 109 8.00 21.12 -8.77
N VAL A 110 8.83 20.12 -9.10
CA VAL A 110 9.75 19.47 -8.15
C VAL A 110 10.76 20.48 -7.58
N GLY A 111 11.37 21.32 -8.40
CA GLY A 111 12.30 22.36 -7.94
C GLY A 111 11.63 23.45 -7.10
N TYR A 112 10.37 23.78 -7.37
CA TYR A 112 9.61 24.69 -6.52
C TYR A 112 9.32 24.06 -5.15
N SER A 113 8.87 22.80 -5.12
CA SER A 113 8.65 22.04 -3.88
C SER A 113 9.93 21.84 -3.08
N PHE A 114 11.03 21.41 -3.73
CA PHE A 114 12.32 21.18 -3.09
C PHE A 114 12.90 22.47 -2.48
N SER A 115 12.73 23.61 -3.16
CA SER A 115 13.16 24.91 -2.63
C SER A 115 12.43 25.33 -1.35
N MET A 116 11.30 24.71 -1.01
CA MET A 116 10.49 25.01 0.18
C MET A 116 10.49 23.89 1.23
N LEU A 117 10.61 22.63 0.82
CA LEU A 117 10.61 21.47 1.71
C LEU A 117 12.04 21.04 2.08
N GLY A 118 13.01 21.23 1.18
CA GLY A 118 14.42 20.90 1.40
C GLY A 118 14.71 19.40 1.50
N ASP A 119 13.80 18.58 1.01
CA ASP A 119 13.76 17.12 1.05
C ASP A 119 13.28 16.66 -0.35
N GLN A 120 13.95 15.65 -0.94
CA GLN A 120 13.71 15.24 -2.33
C GLN A 120 12.39 14.47 -2.47
N GLN A 121 12.20 13.43 -1.65
CA GLN A 121 11.02 12.57 -1.72
C GLN A 121 9.74 13.38 -1.46
N MET A 122 9.73 14.23 -0.43
CA MET A 122 8.58 15.11 -0.16
C MET A 122 8.33 16.13 -1.29
N ALA A 123 9.36 16.52 -2.05
CA ALA A 123 9.23 17.46 -3.16
C ALA A 123 8.61 16.81 -4.40
N GLU A 124 8.96 15.55 -4.65
CA GLU A 124 8.38 14.71 -5.70
C GLU A 124 6.90 14.40 -5.38
N ASP A 125 6.58 13.94 -4.16
CA ASP A 125 5.20 13.72 -3.70
C ASP A 125 4.33 14.97 -3.88
N ALA A 126 4.84 16.14 -3.44
CA ALA A 126 4.13 17.42 -3.57
C ALA A 126 3.87 17.82 -5.04
N ALA A 127 4.78 17.46 -5.96
CA ALA A 127 4.62 17.72 -7.39
C ALA A 127 3.61 16.75 -8.03
N GLN A 128 3.69 15.45 -7.72
CA GLN A 128 2.75 14.43 -8.21
C GLN A 128 1.31 14.76 -7.81
N GLU A 129 1.07 15.02 -6.52
CA GLU A 129 -0.24 15.46 -6.02
C GLU A 129 -0.69 16.76 -6.68
N ALA A 130 0.21 17.70 -6.96
CA ALA A 130 -0.16 18.93 -7.66
C ALA A 130 -0.60 18.68 -9.11
N PHE A 131 0.03 17.76 -9.84
CA PHE A 131 -0.40 17.38 -11.19
C PHE A 131 -1.73 16.64 -11.21
N ILE A 132 -2.00 15.79 -10.22
CA ILE A 132 -3.30 15.10 -10.07
C ILE A 132 -4.41 16.11 -9.80
N ASN A 133 -4.21 17.04 -8.86
CA ASN A 133 -5.19 18.07 -8.54
C ASN A 133 -5.39 19.05 -9.73
N ALA A 134 -4.32 19.39 -10.44
CA ALA A 134 -4.40 20.20 -11.66
C ALA A 134 -5.17 19.49 -12.79
N PHE A 135 -5.07 18.16 -12.92
CA PHE A 135 -5.81 17.41 -13.94
C PHE A 135 -7.33 17.51 -13.74
N TYR A 136 -7.82 17.48 -12.49
CA TYR A 136 -9.23 17.70 -12.20
C TYR A 136 -9.66 19.16 -12.40
N ASP A 137 -8.87 20.10 -11.90
CA ASP A 137 -9.27 21.50 -11.87
C ASP A 137 -9.02 22.23 -13.21
N ILE A 138 -8.31 21.66 -14.20
CA ILE A 138 -7.98 22.34 -15.48
C ILE A 138 -9.21 22.76 -16.28
N ALA A 139 -10.33 22.02 -16.17
CA ALA A 139 -11.61 22.39 -16.77
C ALA A 139 -12.20 23.69 -16.19
N SER A 140 -11.76 24.12 -15.00
CA SER A 140 -12.18 25.38 -14.36
C SER A 140 -11.31 26.60 -14.78
N LEU A 141 -10.18 26.37 -15.46
CA LEU A 141 -9.23 27.42 -15.84
C LEU A 141 -9.75 28.25 -17.02
N ARG A 142 -10.36 29.40 -16.72
CA ARG A 142 -10.99 30.28 -17.72
C ARG A 142 -10.04 30.91 -18.74
N ASP A 143 -8.78 31.12 -18.36
CA ASP A 143 -7.73 31.67 -19.23
C ASP A 143 -6.57 30.66 -19.32
N PRO A 144 -6.45 29.95 -20.45
CA PRO A 144 -5.36 29.01 -20.68
C PRO A 144 -3.96 29.62 -20.53
N ALA A 145 -3.77 30.91 -20.84
CA ALA A 145 -2.48 31.58 -20.69
C ALA A 145 -2.07 31.78 -19.22
N ALA A 146 -3.03 31.72 -18.29
CA ALA A 146 -2.79 31.82 -16.85
C ALA A 146 -2.34 30.49 -16.21
N PHE A 147 -2.25 29.39 -16.97
CA PHE A 147 -1.89 28.06 -16.47
C PHE A 147 -0.63 28.05 -15.57
N PRO A 148 0.52 28.69 -15.91
CA PRO A 148 1.72 28.60 -15.07
C PRO A 148 1.53 29.14 -13.65
N GLY A 149 0.88 30.32 -13.53
CA GLY A 149 0.62 30.96 -12.23
C GLY A 149 -0.51 30.27 -11.45
N TRP A 150 -1.49 29.71 -12.15
CA TRP A 150 -2.54 28.88 -11.56
C TRP A 150 -1.98 27.56 -11.02
N PHE A 151 -1.19 26.83 -11.81
CA PHE A 151 -0.56 25.57 -11.43
C PHE A 151 0.38 25.73 -10.23
N ARG A 152 1.20 26.80 -10.20
CA ARG A 152 2.03 27.14 -9.03
C ARG A 152 1.24 27.23 -7.73
N ARG A 153 0.00 27.72 -7.76
CA ARG A 153 -0.86 27.80 -6.55
C ARG A 153 -1.31 26.43 -6.08
N ILE A 154 -1.49 25.47 -6.98
CA ILE A 154 -1.80 24.07 -6.66
C ILE A 154 -0.58 23.41 -6.02
N VAL A 155 0.60 23.56 -6.60
CA VAL A 155 1.88 23.07 -6.02
C VAL A 155 2.09 23.67 -4.62
N PHE A 156 1.90 24.98 -4.46
CA PHE A 156 2.03 25.65 -3.15
C PHE A 156 1.07 25.11 -2.08
N LYS A 157 -0.18 24.75 -2.44
CA LYS A 157 -1.13 24.13 -1.50
C LYS A 157 -0.64 22.79 -0.97
N GLN A 158 0.03 21.97 -1.80
CA GLN A 158 0.58 20.69 -1.35
C GLN A 158 1.80 20.88 -0.45
N ILE A 159 2.71 21.80 -0.81
CA ILE A 159 3.85 22.21 0.04
C ILE A 159 3.35 22.66 1.43
N ASP A 160 2.32 23.53 1.48
CA ASP A 160 1.74 24.02 2.72
C ASP A 160 1.03 22.91 3.53
N ARG A 161 0.33 21.98 2.87
CA ARG A 161 -0.26 20.79 3.51
C ARG A 161 0.80 19.95 4.19
N ILE A 162 1.89 19.61 3.50
CA ILE A 162 3.01 18.82 4.03
C ILE A 162 3.68 19.55 5.20
N ARG A 163 4.00 20.85 5.06
CA ARG A 163 4.56 21.68 6.14
C ARG A 163 3.65 21.67 7.38
N ARG A 164 2.33 21.80 7.22
CA ARG A 164 1.37 21.75 8.34
C ARG A 164 1.31 20.38 9.00
N THR A 165 1.23 19.28 8.24
CA THR A 165 1.25 17.91 8.80
C THR A 165 2.51 17.68 9.62
N ARG A 166 3.69 18.03 9.09
CA ARG A 166 4.98 17.89 9.80
C ARG A 166 5.05 18.74 11.07
N TRP A 167 4.50 19.95 11.06
CA TRP A 167 4.40 20.80 12.26
C TRP A 167 3.49 20.19 13.33
N TRP A 168 2.34 19.61 12.95
CA TRP A 168 1.46 18.90 13.89
C TRP A 168 2.11 17.65 14.49
N MET A 169 2.86 16.87 13.69
CA MET A 169 3.60 15.70 14.17
C MET A 169 4.74 16.09 15.11
N ALA A 170 5.52 17.13 14.76
CA ALA A 170 6.60 17.65 15.60
C ALA A 170 6.12 18.30 16.91
N GLN A 171 4.83 18.68 17.01
CA GLN A 171 4.22 19.12 18.27
C GLN A 171 3.74 17.96 19.16
N GLN A 172 3.57 16.75 18.63
CA GLN A 172 3.24 15.56 19.43
C GLN A 172 4.49 14.78 19.85
N MET A 173 5.59 14.86 19.09
CA MET A 173 6.87 14.25 19.44
C MET A 173 7.81 15.27 20.10
N VAL A 174 7.63 15.47 21.41
CA VAL A 174 8.74 15.89 22.27
C VAL A 174 9.32 14.62 22.88
N ASP A 175 10.65 14.50 22.81
CA ASP A 175 11.48 13.42 23.36
C ASP A 175 11.59 12.13 22.52
N LEU A 176 12.39 12.20 21.45
CA LEU A 176 13.26 11.09 21.03
C LEU A 176 14.62 11.65 20.62
N GLU A 177 15.69 11.07 21.17
CA GLU A 177 17.08 11.47 20.95
C GLU A 177 17.61 11.03 19.56
N GLN A 178 18.82 11.51 19.24
CA GLN A 178 19.45 11.37 17.93
C GLN A 178 19.77 9.90 17.60
N VAL A 179 19.26 9.41 16.46
CA VAL A 179 19.71 8.15 15.86
C VAL A 179 21.05 8.39 15.14
N PRO A 180 22.12 7.63 15.43
CA PRO A 180 23.36 7.67 14.65
C PRO A 180 23.19 6.94 13.31
N ALA A 181 23.82 7.45 12.26
CA ALA A 181 23.82 6.83 10.94
C ALA A 181 25.08 5.97 10.72
N ASP A 182 24.87 4.71 10.36
CA ASP A 182 25.84 3.75 9.81
C ASP A 182 25.20 3.14 8.54
N GLN A 183 25.88 2.80 7.44
CA GLN A 183 27.29 2.96 7.05
C GLN A 183 27.40 2.87 5.51
N GLU A 184 28.15 3.77 4.87
CA GLU A 184 28.65 3.62 3.49
C GLU A 184 30.15 3.97 3.42
N ASP A 185 30.86 3.47 2.41
CA ASP A 185 32.33 3.39 2.30
C ASP A 185 33.04 4.77 2.53
N PRO A 186 34.04 4.91 3.43
CA PRO A 186 34.25 6.17 4.16
C PRO A 186 35.07 7.29 3.48
N GLN A 187 35.56 7.14 2.24
CA GLN A 187 36.49 8.14 1.65
C GLN A 187 35.95 9.00 0.50
N GLU A 188 35.12 8.49 -0.41
CA GLU A 188 34.43 9.35 -1.41
C GLU A 188 33.06 9.83 -0.93
N SER A 189 32.35 9.03 -0.12
CA SER A 189 31.04 9.39 0.44
C SER A 189 31.13 10.58 1.39
N VAL A 190 32.17 10.63 2.24
CA VAL A 190 32.35 11.70 3.24
C VAL A 190 32.58 13.06 2.59
N GLU A 191 33.39 13.14 1.53
CA GLU A 191 33.56 14.39 0.78
C GLU A 191 32.27 14.78 0.04
N ARG A 192 31.56 13.83 -0.59
CA ARG A 192 30.29 14.10 -1.29
C ARG A 192 29.20 14.59 -0.34
N ASN A 193 29.02 13.91 0.79
CA ASN A 193 28.03 14.24 1.82
C ASN A 193 28.37 15.57 2.50
N ALA A 194 29.64 15.82 2.84
CA ALA A 194 30.08 17.11 3.39
C ALA A 194 29.85 18.26 2.39
N ASN A 195 30.09 18.02 1.09
CA ASN A 195 29.84 19.00 0.03
C ASN A 195 28.34 19.30 -0.15
N GLN A 196 27.48 18.28 -0.16
CA GLN A 196 26.02 18.43 -0.21
C GLN A 196 25.46 19.16 1.02
N ILE A 197 25.94 18.83 2.23
CA ILE A 197 25.56 19.54 3.47
C ILE A 197 25.98 21.01 3.38
N LEU A 198 27.19 21.30 2.87
CA LEU A 198 27.72 22.65 2.72
C LEU A 198 26.97 23.48 1.66
N VAL A 199 26.58 22.86 0.54
CA VAL A 199 25.77 23.48 -0.52
C VAL A 199 24.34 23.72 -0.04
N SER A 200 23.63 22.69 0.44
CA SER A 200 22.26 22.80 0.96
C SER A 200 22.13 23.81 2.10
N THR A 201 23.11 23.89 3.01
CA THR A 201 23.15 24.91 4.07
C THR A 201 23.35 26.31 3.51
N ALA A 202 24.25 26.49 2.52
CA ALA A 202 24.45 27.78 1.88
C ALA A 202 23.18 28.24 1.11
N ILE A 203 22.45 27.32 0.48
CA ILE A 203 21.20 27.60 -0.23
C ILE A 203 20.08 27.98 0.74
N ARG A 204 19.91 27.24 1.85
CA ARG A 204 18.93 27.52 2.91
C ARG A 204 19.21 28.85 3.64
N SER A 205 20.43 29.39 3.53
CA SER A 205 20.76 30.72 4.06
C SER A 205 20.27 31.89 3.19
N LEU A 206 19.85 31.62 1.95
CA LEU A 206 19.26 32.62 1.06
C LEU A 206 17.81 32.91 1.46
N PRO A 207 17.29 34.13 1.23
CA PRO A 207 15.85 34.39 1.32
C PRO A 207 15.05 33.46 0.39
N GLU A 208 13.94 32.89 0.85
CA GLU A 208 13.12 31.89 0.13
C GLU A 208 12.83 32.29 -1.33
N THR A 209 12.51 33.56 -1.59
CA THR A 209 12.28 34.05 -2.97
C THR A 209 13.51 34.02 -3.88
N GLN A 210 14.71 34.14 -3.32
CA GLN A 210 15.98 34.01 -4.04
C GLN A 210 16.35 32.54 -4.25
N GLN A 211 16.16 31.70 -3.23
CA GLN A 211 16.33 30.25 -3.29
C GLN A 211 15.45 29.63 -4.40
N VAL A 212 14.15 29.90 -4.40
CA VAL A 212 13.20 29.49 -5.46
C VAL A 212 13.70 29.88 -6.85
N THR A 213 14.11 31.14 -7.02
CA THR A 213 14.52 31.66 -8.34
C THR A 213 15.82 31.01 -8.81
N LEU A 214 16.77 30.80 -7.90
CA LEU A 214 18.05 30.12 -8.14
C LEU A 214 17.85 28.66 -8.54
N MET A 215 17.00 27.94 -7.79
CA MET A 215 16.67 26.54 -8.03
C MET A 215 16.10 26.36 -9.44
N LEU A 216 15.01 27.06 -9.77
CA LEU A 216 14.36 26.95 -11.08
C LEU A 216 15.32 27.26 -12.26
N TYR A 217 16.22 28.22 -12.10
CA TYR A 217 17.17 28.58 -13.15
C TYR A 217 18.20 27.48 -13.43
N TYR A 218 18.80 26.90 -12.39
CA TYR A 218 19.89 25.92 -12.55
C TYR A 218 19.40 24.47 -12.67
N MET A 219 18.28 24.15 -12.04
CA MET A 219 17.67 22.84 -12.07
C MET A 219 16.85 22.61 -13.35
N GLY A 220 16.17 23.60 -13.92
CA GLY A 220 15.44 23.41 -15.19
C GLY A 220 16.19 23.88 -16.44
N GLY A 221 17.22 24.72 -16.30
CA GLY A 221 17.74 25.53 -17.41
C GLY A 221 16.73 26.58 -17.91
N TYR A 222 15.64 26.80 -17.18
CA TYR A 222 14.51 27.64 -17.59
C TYR A 222 14.95 29.08 -17.85
N THR A 223 14.40 29.67 -18.91
CA THR A 223 14.66 31.07 -19.23
C THR A 223 14.06 31.99 -18.16
N HIS A 224 14.64 33.19 -18.04
CA HIS A 224 14.11 34.23 -17.16
C HIS A 224 12.63 34.54 -17.43
N LYS A 225 12.12 34.32 -18.66
CA LYS A 225 10.73 34.56 -19.06
C LYS A 225 9.80 33.48 -18.51
N GLU A 226 10.20 32.21 -18.56
CA GLU A 226 9.41 31.09 -18.02
C GLU A 226 9.31 31.17 -16.49
N ILE A 227 10.42 31.42 -15.81
CA ILE A 227 10.45 31.64 -14.35
C ILE A 227 9.59 32.86 -13.96
N SER A 228 9.62 33.91 -14.77
CA SER A 228 8.80 35.12 -14.60
C SER A 228 7.30 34.83 -14.73
N SER A 229 6.90 34.01 -15.71
CA SER A 229 5.53 33.57 -15.92
C SER A 229 5.02 32.66 -14.80
N PHE A 230 5.81 31.66 -14.39
CA PHE A 230 5.42 30.72 -13.33
C PHE A 230 5.30 31.40 -11.95
N LEU A 231 6.31 32.17 -11.56
CA LEU A 231 6.33 32.86 -10.26
C LEU A 231 5.42 34.10 -10.19
N GLU A 232 4.80 34.50 -11.30
CA GLU A 232 3.95 35.69 -11.43
C GLU A 232 4.68 36.99 -11.01
N VAL A 233 5.96 37.13 -11.40
CA VAL A 233 6.79 38.32 -11.11
C VAL A 233 7.45 38.87 -12.38
N PRO A 234 7.78 40.18 -12.45
CA PRO A 234 8.46 40.75 -13.61
C PRO A 234 9.82 40.08 -13.90
N THR A 235 10.17 39.93 -15.17
CA THR A 235 11.45 39.33 -15.60
C THR A 235 12.68 40.09 -15.08
N GLY A 236 12.55 41.40 -14.83
CA GLY A 236 13.56 42.19 -14.12
C GLY A 236 13.78 41.71 -12.68
N THR A 237 12.70 41.40 -11.95
CA THR A 237 12.74 40.86 -10.58
C THR A 237 13.42 39.49 -10.53
N VAL A 238 13.17 38.62 -11.51
CA VAL A 238 13.87 37.32 -11.66
C VAL A 238 15.38 37.55 -11.79
N LYS A 239 15.80 38.45 -12.70
CA LYS A 239 17.22 38.81 -12.89
C LYS A 239 17.86 39.36 -11.62
N THR A 240 17.17 40.26 -10.89
CA THR A 240 17.66 40.83 -9.63
C THR A 240 17.81 39.76 -8.54
N ARG A 241 16.83 38.85 -8.40
CA ARG A 241 16.89 37.75 -7.41
C ARG A 241 18.04 36.78 -7.71
N LEU A 242 18.23 36.40 -8.98
CA LEU A 242 19.37 35.56 -9.39
C LEU A 242 20.72 36.24 -9.14
N HIS A 243 20.83 37.53 -9.46
CA HIS A 243 22.06 38.29 -9.21
C HIS A 243 22.36 38.43 -7.71
N ALA A 244 21.33 38.61 -6.86
CA ALA A 244 21.49 38.63 -5.41
C ALA A 244 21.94 37.27 -4.85
N ALA A 245 21.27 36.18 -5.26
CA ALA A 245 21.64 34.81 -4.87
C ALA A 245 23.08 34.46 -5.26
N ARG A 246 23.47 34.71 -6.51
CA ARG A 246 24.84 34.49 -7.01
C ARG A 246 25.90 35.41 -6.40
N LYS A 247 25.50 36.50 -5.74
CA LYS A 247 26.42 37.37 -4.99
C LYS A 247 26.65 36.86 -3.57
N GLN A 248 25.67 36.16 -2.98
CA GLN A 248 25.80 35.54 -1.65
C GLN A 248 26.49 34.17 -1.72
N LEU A 249 26.20 33.38 -2.76
CA LEU A 249 26.93 32.13 -3.04
C LEU A 249 28.27 32.44 -3.72
N LYS A 250 29.39 31.95 -3.16
CA LYS A 250 30.73 32.07 -3.77
C LYS A 250 30.84 31.21 -5.03
N GLY A 251 31.71 31.55 -5.98
CA GLY A 251 31.82 30.86 -7.29
C GLY A 251 31.83 29.32 -7.22
N ARG A 252 32.69 28.74 -6.37
CA ARG A 252 32.76 27.28 -6.16
C ARG A 252 31.45 26.67 -5.62
N LEU A 253 30.69 27.38 -4.79
CA LEU A 253 29.37 26.94 -4.32
C LEU A 253 28.34 26.96 -5.46
N ILE A 254 28.49 27.84 -6.44
CA ILE A 254 27.58 27.93 -7.60
C ILE A 254 27.83 26.76 -8.57
N GLU A 255 29.10 26.35 -8.75
CA GLU A 255 29.47 25.18 -9.54
C GLU A 255 28.97 23.89 -8.87
N MET A 256 29.27 23.69 -7.58
CA MET A 256 28.79 22.53 -6.82
C MET A 256 27.25 22.44 -6.76
N ALA A 257 26.57 23.59 -6.60
CA ALA A 257 25.11 23.63 -6.65
C ALA A 257 24.56 23.33 -8.05
N GLN A 258 25.24 23.68 -9.14
CA GLN A 258 24.80 23.32 -10.49
C GLN A 258 24.82 21.80 -10.70
N ASP A 259 25.85 21.11 -10.22
CA ASP A 259 25.95 19.65 -10.31
C ASP A 259 24.88 18.97 -9.45
N GLU A 260 24.72 19.40 -8.19
CA GLU A 260 23.69 18.89 -7.26
C GLU A 260 22.26 19.12 -7.79
N PHE A 261 21.94 20.34 -8.22
CA PHE A 261 20.64 20.66 -8.80
C PHE A 261 20.38 19.97 -10.14
N SER A 262 21.42 19.58 -10.87
CA SER A 262 21.24 18.79 -12.07
C SER A 262 20.86 17.36 -11.76
N ASN A 263 21.20 16.82 -10.58
CA ASN A 263 20.82 15.47 -10.17
C ASN A 263 19.37 15.42 -9.62
N LEU A 264 18.80 16.56 -9.21
CA LEU A 264 17.41 16.71 -8.72
C LEU A 264 16.38 16.94 -9.85
N ARG A 265 16.66 16.48 -11.08
CA ARG A 265 15.85 16.73 -12.27
C ARG A 265 15.07 15.48 -12.70
N PRO A 266 13.73 15.45 -12.59
CA PRO A 266 12.92 14.39 -13.21
C PRO A 266 13.23 14.18 -14.69
N SER A 267 13.35 15.25 -15.48
CA SER A 267 13.59 15.18 -16.93
C SER A 267 14.95 14.61 -17.34
N ARG A 268 15.95 14.57 -16.44
CA ARG A 268 17.27 13.99 -16.76
C ARG A 268 17.22 12.45 -16.80
N ASP A 269 16.23 11.89 -16.12
CA ASP A 269 16.09 10.48 -15.86
C ASP A 269 15.02 9.81 -16.75
N GLU A 270 14.41 10.55 -17.69
CA GLU A 270 13.43 9.99 -18.63
C GLU A 270 13.96 8.75 -19.34
N GLY A 271 15.23 8.73 -19.75
CA GLY A 271 15.86 7.56 -20.36
C GLY A 271 16.10 6.37 -19.41
N PHE A 272 16.09 6.57 -18.09
CA PHE A 272 16.23 5.52 -17.08
C PHE A 272 14.87 5.05 -16.57
N ALA A 273 13.97 5.97 -16.21
CA ALA A 273 12.58 5.70 -15.91
C ALA A 273 11.89 4.98 -17.09
N GLN A 274 12.14 5.37 -18.34
CA GLN A 274 11.62 4.67 -19.52
C GLN A 274 12.23 3.27 -19.68
N LYS A 275 13.51 3.05 -19.33
CA LYS A 275 14.10 1.69 -19.28
C LYS A 275 13.45 0.83 -18.19
N ILE A 276 13.20 1.38 -17.00
CA ILE A 276 12.49 0.68 -15.91
C ILE A 276 11.08 0.32 -16.36
N GLN A 277 10.34 1.25 -16.96
CA GLN A 277 9.00 0.98 -17.49
C GLN A 277 9.01 -0.07 -18.61
N GLN A 278 9.98 -0.01 -19.53
CA GLN A 278 10.17 -1.05 -20.56
C GLN A 278 10.58 -2.41 -19.97
N LEU A 279 11.32 -2.43 -18.87
CA LEU A 279 11.75 -3.64 -18.17
C LEU A 279 10.57 -4.29 -17.43
N ILE A 280 9.77 -3.50 -16.71
CA ILE A 280 8.52 -3.95 -16.11
C ILE A 280 7.58 -4.47 -17.21
N GLN A 281 7.37 -3.72 -18.30
CA GLN A 281 6.50 -4.17 -19.40
C GLN A 281 6.98 -5.52 -20.00
N ALA A 282 8.29 -5.70 -20.20
CA ALA A 282 8.85 -6.97 -20.67
C ALA A 282 8.66 -8.12 -19.66
N ILE A 283 8.66 -7.84 -18.35
CA ILE A 283 8.30 -8.81 -17.30
C ILE A 283 6.81 -9.20 -17.39
N LEU A 284 5.92 -8.21 -17.50
CA LEU A 284 4.47 -8.42 -17.66
C LEU A 284 4.17 -9.30 -18.87
N GLU A 285 4.78 -8.99 -20.02
CA GLU A 285 4.64 -9.72 -21.27
C GLU A 285 5.30 -11.11 -21.24
N GLY A 286 6.31 -11.30 -20.37
CA GLY A 286 7.10 -12.53 -20.32
C GLY A 286 8.09 -12.64 -21.48
N ASP A 287 8.73 -11.53 -21.85
CA ASP A 287 9.80 -11.48 -22.86
C ASP A 287 11.20 -11.47 -22.20
N PRO A 288 11.80 -12.63 -21.91
CA PRO A 288 13.15 -12.72 -21.36
C PRO A 288 14.22 -12.20 -22.33
N ALA A 289 13.96 -12.13 -23.64
CA ALA A 289 14.92 -11.60 -24.61
C ALA A 289 14.99 -10.07 -24.51
N ARG A 290 13.85 -9.39 -24.37
CA ARG A 290 13.79 -7.95 -24.12
C ARG A 290 14.36 -7.58 -22.76
N VAL A 291 14.02 -8.34 -21.70
CA VAL A 291 14.63 -8.14 -20.37
C VAL A 291 16.16 -8.28 -20.45
N LYS A 292 16.67 -9.36 -21.05
CA LYS A 292 18.11 -9.56 -21.21
C LYS A 292 18.77 -8.43 -22.02
N GLN A 293 18.11 -7.91 -23.05
CA GLN A 293 18.62 -6.76 -23.81
C GLN A 293 18.75 -5.52 -22.92
N LEU A 294 17.72 -5.20 -22.13
CA LEU A 294 17.72 -4.04 -21.23
C LEU A 294 18.80 -4.16 -20.14
N LEU A 295 18.91 -5.33 -19.49
CA LEU A 295 19.95 -5.61 -18.50
C LEU A 295 21.38 -5.61 -19.10
N THR A 296 21.53 -5.97 -20.38
CA THR A 296 22.84 -5.87 -21.08
C THR A 296 23.23 -4.42 -21.38
N ILE A 297 22.24 -3.54 -21.62
CA ILE A 297 22.45 -2.11 -21.81
C ILE A 297 22.76 -1.43 -20.47
N ASP A 298 22.09 -1.87 -19.41
CA ASP A 298 22.15 -1.25 -18.09
C ASP A 298 21.87 -2.30 -16.98
N PRO A 299 22.92 -2.93 -16.42
CA PRO A 299 22.75 -3.95 -15.38
C PRO A 299 22.14 -3.41 -14.09
N THR A 300 22.26 -2.10 -13.83
CA THR A 300 21.77 -1.47 -12.58
C THR A 300 20.25 -1.56 -12.43
N LEU A 301 19.55 -1.75 -13.55
CA LEU A 301 18.10 -1.97 -13.60
C LEU A 301 17.65 -3.23 -12.84
N ALA A 302 18.54 -4.19 -12.57
CA ALA A 302 18.23 -5.39 -11.78
C ALA A 302 17.92 -5.06 -10.30
N HIS A 303 18.41 -3.92 -9.80
CA HIS A 303 18.26 -3.44 -8.42
C HIS A 303 17.19 -2.34 -8.27
N GLN A 304 16.38 -2.11 -9.30
CA GLN A 304 15.40 -1.02 -9.29
C GLN A 304 14.02 -1.51 -8.89
N SER A 305 13.18 -0.56 -8.49
CA SER A 305 11.74 -0.75 -8.37
C SER A 305 11.02 -0.07 -9.53
N GLY A 306 9.86 -0.59 -9.92
CA GLY A 306 9.03 0.01 -10.95
C GLY A 306 7.55 -0.28 -10.74
N ARG A 307 6.71 0.70 -11.06
CA ARG A 307 5.25 0.62 -10.97
C ARG A 307 4.69 -0.59 -11.71
N VAL A 308 3.97 -1.45 -10.98
CA VAL A 308 3.19 -2.56 -11.54
C VAL A 308 1.70 -2.22 -11.41
N ASP A 309 1.00 -1.98 -12.53
CA ASP A 309 -0.45 -1.78 -12.52
C ASP A 309 -1.18 -3.12 -12.31
N SER A 310 -1.27 -3.58 -11.06
CA SER A 310 -2.00 -4.79 -10.66
C SER A 310 -3.25 -4.46 -9.82
N ALA A 311 -4.20 -5.39 -9.75
CA ALA A 311 -5.42 -5.20 -8.95
C ALA A 311 -5.20 -5.23 -7.43
N PHE A 312 -4.02 -5.66 -6.96
CA PHE A 312 -3.69 -5.88 -5.55
C PHE A 312 -2.58 -4.94 -5.03
N TRP A 313 -1.69 -4.51 -5.92
CA TRP A 313 -0.51 -3.69 -5.63
C TRP A 313 -0.48 -2.50 -6.61
N HIS A 314 -0.37 -1.27 -6.09
CA HIS A 314 -0.53 -0.02 -6.86
C HIS A 314 0.71 0.89 -6.84
N ASP A 315 1.83 0.40 -6.29
CA ASP A 315 3.07 1.14 -6.05
C ASP A 315 4.23 0.61 -6.91
N ASP A 316 5.40 1.27 -6.86
CA ASP A 316 6.64 0.69 -7.39
C ASP A 316 7.07 -0.52 -6.56
N VAL A 317 7.27 -1.64 -7.24
CA VAL A 317 7.69 -2.93 -6.67
C VAL A 317 9.08 -3.27 -7.20
N PRO A 318 9.99 -3.87 -6.42
CA PRO A 318 11.28 -4.35 -6.93
C PRO A 318 11.13 -5.22 -8.18
N VAL A 319 11.97 -4.99 -9.18
CA VAL A 319 11.88 -5.67 -10.49
C VAL A 319 11.95 -7.20 -10.36
N LEU A 320 12.70 -7.71 -9.38
CA LEU A 320 12.73 -9.14 -9.02
C LEU A 320 11.37 -9.65 -8.50
N GLN A 321 10.73 -8.90 -7.61
CA GLN A 321 9.42 -9.22 -7.07
C GLN A 321 8.33 -9.15 -8.15
N ALA A 322 8.40 -8.18 -9.06
CA ALA A 322 7.53 -8.18 -10.24
C ALA A 322 7.71 -9.49 -11.06
N ALA A 323 8.93 -9.93 -11.32
CA ALA A 323 9.17 -11.19 -12.03
C ALA A 323 8.63 -12.42 -11.28
N VAL A 324 8.72 -12.44 -9.95
CA VAL A 324 8.09 -13.46 -9.10
C VAL A 324 6.57 -13.43 -9.23
N MET A 325 5.94 -12.26 -9.01
CA MET A 325 4.49 -12.06 -9.06
C MET A 325 3.85 -12.57 -10.37
N TYR A 326 4.52 -12.39 -11.52
CA TYR A 326 4.06 -12.89 -12.81
C TYR A 326 4.56 -14.31 -13.16
N GLY A 327 5.17 -15.03 -12.21
CA GLY A 327 5.60 -16.41 -12.39
C GLY A 327 6.79 -16.61 -13.33
N ARG A 328 7.55 -15.55 -13.64
CA ARG A 328 8.55 -15.48 -14.72
C ARG A 328 9.90 -16.05 -14.29
N LYS A 329 9.97 -17.36 -14.09
CA LYS A 329 11.18 -18.09 -13.63
C LYS A 329 12.44 -17.78 -14.43
N ASP A 330 12.33 -17.74 -15.75
CA ASP A 330 13.40 -17.39 -16.68
C ASP A 330 13.88 -15.93 -16.53
N ILE A 331 12.98 -15.00 -16.22
CA ILE A 331 13.32 -13.61 -15.96
C ILE A 331 13.91 -13.44 -14.55
N VAL A 332 13.43 -14.18 -13.54
CA VAL A 332 14.07 -14.25 -12.22
C VAL A 332 15.53 -14.71 -12.37
N ASP A 333 15.80 -15.78 -13.13
CA ASP A 333 17.17 -16.23 -13.42
C ASP A 333 18.03 -15.14 -14.09
N LEU A 334 17.46 -14.34 -14.99
CA LEU A 334 18.17 -13.21 -15.62
C LEU A 334 18.47 -12.08 -14.64
N LEU A 335 17.54 -11.73 -13.75
CA LEU A 335 17.72 -10.65 -12.77
C LEU A 335 18.77 -11.01 -11.72
N LEU A 336 18.71 -12.23 -11.18
CA LEU A 336 19.71 -12.77 -10.26
C LEU A 336 21.11 -12.83 -10.91
N ALA A 337 21.19 -13.23 -12.19
CA ALA A 337 22.44 -13.23 -12.94
C ALA A 337 23.02 -11.82 -13.22
N ASN A 338 22.22 -10.76 -13.04
CA ASN A 338 22.65 -9.36 -13.13
C ASN A 338 22.76 -8.67 -11.75
N GLY A 339 22.70 -9.43 -10.65
CA GLY A 339 23.04 -8.95 -9.31
C GLY A 339 21.86 -8.71 -8.36
N ALA A 340 20.60 -8.87 -8.79
CA ALA A 340 19.44 -8.71 -7.90
C ALA A 340 19.55 -9.61 -6.66
N ASP A 341 19.33 -9.08 -5.45
CA ASP A 341 19.38 -9.89 -4.22
C ASP A 341 18.06 -10.65 -4.04
N ILE A 342 18.16 -11.97 -4.01
CA ILE A 342 17.01 -12.87 -3.81
C ILE A 342 16.36 -12.74 -2.42
N ASN A 343 17.06 -12.12 -1.47
CA ASN A 343 16.59 -11.87 -0.11
C ASN A 343 16.29 -10.38 0.15
N GLU A 344 16.26 -9.55 -0.89
CA GLU A 344 15.90 -8.13 -0.75
C GLU A 344 14.49 -8.00 -0.17
N VAL A 345 14.38 -7.21 0.90
CA VAL A 345 13.11 -6.84 1.51
C VAL A 345 12.66 -5.54 0.86
N ASP A 346 11.48 -5.54 0.23
CA ASP A 346 10.87 -4.31 -0.27
C ASP A 346 10.60 -3.36 0.91
N PRO A 347 11.19 -2.15 0.95
CA PRO A 347 10.99 -1.22 2.05
C PRO A 347 9.56 -0.66 2.13
N LYS A 348 8.74 -0.79 1.08
CA LYS A 348 7.34 -0.35 1.08
C LYS A 348 6.40 -1.39 1.70
N SER A 349 6.44 -2.64 1.21
CA SER A 349 5.54 -3.71 1.68
C SER A 349 6.09 -4.55 2.84
N GLY A 350 7.41 -4.60 3.02
CA GLY A 350 8.08 -5.50 3.96
C GLY A 350 8.27 -6.94 3.44
N PHE A 351 7.96 -7.21 2.17
CA PHE A 351 8.05 -8.57 1.60
C PHE A 351 9.45 -8.89 1.09
N THR A 352 9.88 -10.14 1.28
CA THR A 352 10.93 -10.77 0.46
C THR A 352 10.33 -11.41 -0.79
N ALA A 353 11.15 -11.68 -1.81
CA ALA A 353 10.72 -12.40 -3.01
C ALA A 353 10.10 -13.78 -2.70
N VAL A 354 10.59 -14.49 -1.68
CA VAL A 354 10.02 -15.79 -1.28
C VAL A 354 8.72 -15.62 -0.49
N LEU A 355 8.60 -14.62 0.38
CA LEU A 355 7.36 -14.34 1.10
C LEU A 355 6.23 -13.96 0.13
N GLN A 356 6.52 -13.16 -0.90
CA GLN A 356 5.56 -12.84 -1.96
C GLN A 356 5.16 -14.07 -2.79
N ALA A 357 6.11 -14.97 -3.08
CA ALA A 357 5.80 -16.24 -3.74
C ALA A 357 4.95 -17.17 -2.86
N MET A 358 5.07 -17.08 -1.54
CA MET A 358 4.24 -17.81 -0.59
C MET A 358 2.84 -17.21 -0.43
N ASP A 359 2.73 -15.88 -0.43
CA ASP A 359 1.44 -15.18 -0.41
C ASP A 359 0.61 -15.62 -1.62
N LEU A 360 1.13 -15.42 -2.84
CA LEU A 360 0.46 -15.79 -4.08
C LEU A 360 0.19 -17.30 -4.23
N ALA A 361 0.78 -18.16 -3.41
CA ALA A 361 0.56 -19.61 -3.44
C ALA A 361 -0.84 -20.04 -2.96
N PHE A 362 -1.68 -19.15 -2.42
CA PHE A 362 -3.11 -19.46 -2.22
C PHE A 362 -3.87 -19.59 -3.56
N MET A 363 -3.34 -19.09 -4.68
CA MET A 363 -3.96 -19.22 -6.00
C MET A 363 -3.52 -20.55 -6.67
N PRO A 364 -4.43 -21.49 -6.99
CA PRO A 364 -4.04 -22.82 -7.50
C PRO A 364 -3.16 -22.81 -8.75
N ASP A 365 -3.43 -21.91 -9.71
CA ASP A 365 -2.63 -21.75 -10.94
C ASP A 365 -1.22 -21.23 -10.66
N TYR A 366 -1.04 -20.39 -9.62
CA TYR A 366 0.26 -19.88 -9.21
C TYR A 366 1.02 -20.91 -8.36
N ALA A 367 0.34 -21.61 -7.45
CA ALA A 367 0.92 -22.71 -6.68
C ALA A 367 1.52 -23.81 -7.58
N ALA A 368 0.83 -24.13 -8.69
CA ALA A 368 1.31 -25.08 -9.70
C ALA A 368 2.63 -24.67 -10.38
N LEU A 369 3.06 -23.40 -10.29
CA LEU A 369 4.35 -22.96 -10.78
C LEU A 369 5.51 -23.48 -9.92
N GLY A 370 5.29 -23.76 -8.63
CA GLY A 370 6.35 -24.11 -7.67
C GLY A 370 7.42 -23.01 -7.57
N MET A 371 6.99 -21.77 -7.35
CA MET A 371 7.88 -20.60 -7.30
C MET A 371 8.69 -20.55 -5.99
N VAL A 372 8.10 -20.94 -4.86
CA VAL A 372 8.75 -20.96 -3.55
C VAL A 372 9.97 -21.88 -3.56
N GLU A 373 9.82 -23.13 -4.01
CA GLU A 373 10.92 -24.10 -4.14
C GLU A 373 11.98 -23.61 -5.11
N PHE A 374 11.58 -23.03 -6.24
CA PHE A 374 12.48 -22.50 -7.27
C PHE A 374 13.37 -21.36 -6.75
N LEU A 375 12.83 -20.46 -5.92
CA LEU A 375 13.59 -19.39 -5.26
C LEU A 375 14.52 -19.97 -4.20
N ARG A 376 14.07 -20.95 -3.41
CA ARG A 376 14.90 -21.62 -2.39
C ARG A 376 16.09 -22.36 -3.01
N GLU A 377 15.90 -23.02 -4.15
CA GLU A 377 17.00 -23.64 -4.93
C GLU A 377 18.08 -22.63 -5.38
N ARG A 378 17.74 -21.33 -5.42
CA ARG A 378 18.63 -20.21 -5.76
C ARG A 378 19.18 -19.47 -4.54
N GLY A 379 18.93 -19.98 -3.33
CA GLY A 379 19.45 -19.40 -2.10
C GLY A 379 18.53 -18.41 -1.40
N ALA A 380 17.24 -18.33 -1.78
CA ALA A 380 16.25 -17.61 -0.99
C ALA A 380 16.13 -18.25 0.40
N LYS A 381 16.39 -17.45 1.43
CA LYS A 381 16.23 -17.82 2.84
C LYS A 381 14.77 -17.63 3.23
N LEU A 382 14.26 -18.52 4.08
CA LEU A 382 12.97 -18.29 4.73
C LEU A 382 13.23 -17.38 5.93
N ASP A 383 12.66 -16.18 5.90
CA ASP A 383 12.58 -15.28 7.05
C ASP A 383 11.60 -15.84 8.12
N LEU A 384 11.52 -15.18 9.28
CA LEU A 384 10.66 -15.63 10.38
C LEU A 384 9.19 -15.72 9.94
N ILE A 385 8.70 -14.74 9.18
CA ILE A 385 7.31 -14.70 8.70
C ILE A 385 7.01 -15.88 7.77
N SER A 386 7.95 -16.21 6.88
CA SER A 386 7.89 -17.36 5.98
C SER A 386 7.90 -18.70 6.71
N LEU A 387 8.57 -18.80 7.87
CA LEU A 387 8.53 -20.02 8.69
C LEU A 387 7.20 -20.14 9.46
N LEU A 388 6.67 -19.02 9.95
CA LEU A 388 5.37 -18.94 10.62
C LEU A 388 4.23 -19.36 9.67
N TRP A 389 4.17 -18.80 8.46
CA TRP A 389 3.16 -19.15 7.45
C TRP A 389 3.21 -20.62 7.00
N ARG A 390 4.33 -21.33 7.24
CA ARG A 390 4.49 -22.76 6.94
C ARG A 390 4.20 -23.65 8.16
N GLU A 391 3.89 -23.07 9.32
CA GLU A 391 3.84 -23.73 10.63
C GLU A 391 5.12 -24.54 10.96
N ASP A 392 6.28 -24.08 10.49
CA ASP A 392 7.58 -24.76 10.69
C ASP A 392 8.19 -24.39 12.06
N LEU A 393 7.61 -24.95 13.12
CA LEU A 393 7.99 -24.67 14.51
C LEU A 393 9.48 -24.96 14.81
N GLU A 394 10.06 -25.99 14.20
CA GLU A 394 11.47 -26.32 14.40
C GLU A 394 12.39 -25.39 13.60
N GLY A 395 11.96 -24.97 12.40
CA GLY A 395 12.61 -23.89 11.66
C GLY A 395 12.61 -22.57 12.44
N VAL A 396 11.47 -22.17 13.03
CA VAL A 396 11.36 -20.96 13.87
C VAL A 396 12.32 -21.02 15.07
N LYS A 397 12.36 -22.15 15.80
CA LYS A 397 13.28 -22.34 16.93
C LYS A 397 14.74 -22.25 16.52
N GLU A 398 15.14 -22.88 15.42
CA GLU A 398 16.54 -22.86 14.97
C GLU A 398 16.93 -21.48 14.43
N LEU A 399 16.01 -20.76 13.76
CA LEU A 399 16.24 -19.36 13.35
C LEU A 399 16.44 -18.46 14.57
N LEU A 400 15.51 -18.46 15.54
CA LEU A 400 15.62 -17.61 16.74
C LEU A 400 16.80 -17.96 17.65
N LYS A 401 17.29 -19.20 17.60
CA LYS A 401 18.51 -19.61 18.27
C LYS A 401 19.78 -19.08 17.58
N GLN A 402 19.75 -18.86 16.27
CA GLN A 402 20.85 -18.28 15.50
C GLN A 402 20.81 -16.75 15.52
N ASP A 403 19.62 -16.16 15.44
CA ASP A 403 19.34 -14.73 15.52
C ASP A 403 18.12 -14.47 16.43
N PRO A 404 18.34 -14.21 17.73
CA PRO A 404 17.26 -13.87 18.65
C PRO A 404 16.54 -12.56 18.33
N GLN A 405 17.18 -11.64 17.58
CA GLN A 405 16.56 -10.34 17.24
C GLN A 405 15.51 -10.45 16.15
N ALA A 406 15.53 -11.52 15.35
CA ALA A 406 14.51 -11.80 14.35
C ALA A 406 13.08 -11.92 14.93
N VAL A 407 12.92 -12.13 16.25
CA VAL A 407 11.60 -12.06 16.91
C VAL A 407 10.89 -10.72 16.70
N HIS A 408 11.65 -9.64 16.51
CA HIS A 408 11.16 -8.29 16.23
C HIS A 408 11.02 -8.01 14.72
N THR A 409 11.13 -9.02 13.86
CA THR A 409 10.76 -8.90 12.44
C THR A 409 9.28 -8.56 12.32
N HIS A 410 9.00 -7.56 11.49
CA HIS A 410 7.65 -7.20 11.08
C HIS A 410 7.41 -7.78 9.68
N GLY A 411 6.23 -8.34 9.47
CA GLY A 411 5.77 -8.78 8.16
C GLY A 411 5.02 -7.66 7.42
N PRO A 412 4.12 -8.05 6.49
CA PRO A 412 3.25 -7.14 5.75
C PRO A 412 2.61 -6.05 6.62
N ASP A 413 2.44 -4.83 6.09
CA ASP A 413 1.84 -3.68 6.77
C ASP A 413 2.49 -3.30 8.13
N GLY A 414 3.73 -3.74 8.38
CA GLY A 414 4.40 -3.53 9.66
C GLY A 414 3.79 -4.35 10.80
N ILE A 415 3.19 -5.51 10.51
CA ILE A 415 2.58 -6.39 11.50
C ILE A 415 3.65 -7.22 12.23
N PRO A 416 3.73 -7.22 13.57
CA PRO A 416 4.72 -8.01 14.31
C PRO A 416 4.58 -9.51 14.10
N ALA A 417 5.71 -10.23 14.02
CA ALA A 417 5.77 -11.68 13.79
C ALA A 417 4.78 -12.51 14.62
N VAL A 418 4.57 -12.16 15.90
CA VAL A 418 3.68 -12.88 16.81
C VAL A 418 2.24 -13.02 16.31
N VAL A 419 1.75 -12.05 15.54
CA VAL A 419 0.40 -12.08 14.94
C VAL A 419 0.29 -13.17 13.87
N PHE A 420 1.38 -13.58 13.23
CA PHE A 420 1.37 -14.64 12.20
C PHE A 420 1.48 -16.06 12.77
N SER A 421 1.43 -16.23 14.10
CA SER A 421 1.37 -17.55 14.73
C SER A 421 0.04 -18.24 14.44
N GLY A 422 0.04 -19.43 13.84
CA GLY A 422 -1.16 -20.27 13.72
C GLY A 422 -1.42 -21.20 14.91
N SER A 423 -0.50 -21.28 15.88
CA SER A 423 -0.61 -22.22 17.01
C SER A 423 0.01 -21.71 18.32
N VAL A 424 -0.51 -22.18 19.47
CA VAL A 424 -0.02 -21.82 20.82
C VAL A 424 1.47 -22.14 21.03
N PRO A 425 2.00 -23.31 20.62
CA PRO A 425 3.43 -23.59 20.75
C PRO A 425 4.31 -22.63 19.95
N MET A 426 3.83 -22.16 18.79
CA MET A 426 4.54 -21.18 17.97
C MET A 426 4.59 -19.81 18.68
N ALA A 427 3.42 -19.33 19.12
CA ALA A 427 3.31 -18.08 19.86
C ALA A 427 4.13 -18.08 21.16
N GLN A 428 4.10 -19.17 21.92
CA GLN A 428 4.91 -19.32 23.14
C GLN A 428 6.41 -19.18 22.82
N VAL A 429 6.91 -19.83 21.76
CA VAL A 429 8.32 -19.67 21.35
C VAL A 429 8.66 -18.21 21.03
N LEU A 430 7.78 -17.48 20.34
CA LEU A 430 8.01 -16.06 20.05
C LEU A 430 8.01 -15.21 21.34
N ILE A 431 7.05 -15.43 22.23
CA ILE A 431 6.94 -14.71 23.53
C ILE A 431 8.15 -15.00 24.42
N ASP A 432 8.61 -16.25 24.48
CA ASP A 432 9.81 -16.66 25.22
C ASP A 432 11.09 -15.96 24.73
N HIS A 433 11.11 -15.53 23.46
CA HIS A 433 12.22 -14.76 22.87
C HIS A 433 12.01 -13.24 22.93
N GLY A 434 10.91 -12.75 23.51
CA GLY A 434 10.64 -11.32 23.71
C GLY A 434 9.62 -10.69 22.76
N ALA A 435 8.77 -11.48 22.09
CA ALA A 435 7.66 -10.93 21.32
C ALA A 435 6.65 -10.20 22.22
N GLU A 436 6.44 -8.91 21.95
CA GLU A 436 5.52 -8.06 22.69
C GLU A 436 4.09 -8.22 22.17
N LEU A 437 3.09 -8.25 23.07
CA LEU A 437 1.68 -8.45 22.71
C LEU A 437 0.83 -7.17 22.69
N LEU A 438 1.33 -6.08 23.26
CA LEU A 438 0.57 -4.84 23.49
C LEU A 438 1.19 -3.59 22.83
N THR A 439 2.36 -3.74 22.22
CA THR A 439 3.10 -2.61 21.63
C THR A 439 2.31 -1.99 20.48
N PRO A 440 2.03 -0.68 20.52
CA PRO A 440 1.17 -0.04 19.55
C PRO A 440 1.88 0.12 18.19
N PHE A 441 1.19 -0.24 17.12
CA PHE A 441 1.61 0.00 15.74
C PHE A 441 0.42 0.52 14.91
N THR A 442 0.62 0.81 13.63
CA THR A 442 -0.45 1.31 12.74
C THR A 442 -0.53 0.46 11.48
N THR A 443 -1.75 0.06 11.13
CA THR A 443 -2.10 -0.67 9.89
C THR A 443 -2.93 0.26 8.99
N PRO A 444 -3.22 -0.12 7.73
CA PRO A 444 -4.18 0.61 6.90
C PRO A 444 -5.59 0.74 7.52
N ASP A 445 -5.99 -0.18 8.40
CA ASP A 445 -7.26 -0.11 9.17
C ASP A 445 -7.20 0.89 10.35
N GLY A 446 -6.00 1.41 10.68
CA GLY A 446 -5.73 2.38 11.74
C GLY A 446 -4.72 1.90 12.79
N PRO A 447 -4.55 2.65 13.90
CA PRO A 447 -3.74 2.23 15.04
C PRO A 447 -4.20 0.87 15.59
N THR A 448 -3.30 0.06 16.10
CA THR A 448 -3.60 -1.27 16.66
C THR A 448 -2.50 -1.75 17.63
N ASN A 449 -2.68 -2.94 18.19
CA ASN A 449 -1.66 -3.71 18.91
C ASN A 449 -1.74 -5.18 18.45
N PRO A 450 -0.75 -6.04 18.76
CA PRO A 450 -0.72 -7.43 18.31
C PRO A 450 -1.99 -8.23 18.64
N ILE A 451 -2.50 -8.14 19.88
CA ILE A 451 -3.73 -8.82 20.30
C ILE A 451 -4.93 -8.36 19.46
N ARG A 452 -5.11 -7.04 19.27
CA ARG A 452 -6.20 -6.50 18.46
C ARG A 452 -6.08 -6.88 16.99
N CYS A 453 -4.88 -6.80 16.42
CA CYS A 453 -4.62 -7.21 15.04
C CYS A 453 -4.97 -8.68 14.84
N TYR A 454 -4.48 -9.57 15.73
CA TYR A 454 -4.81 -10.99 15.72
C TYR A 454 -6.32 -11.25 15.87
N ALA A 455 -6.97 -10.58 16.82
CA ALA A 455 -8.42 -10.71 17.04
C ALA A 455 -9.21 -10.30 15.80
N ASN A 456 -8.87 -9.16 15.20
CA ASN A 456 -9.58 -8.60 14.05
C ASN A 456 -9.38 -9.42 12.77
N TRP A 457 -8.17 -9.91 12.51
CA TRP A 457 -7.80 -10.55 11.25
C TRP A 457 -7.90 -12.07 11.31
N TRP A 458 -7.37 -12.72 12.35
CA TRP A 458 -7.27 -14.18 12.40
C TRP A 458 -8.36 -14.85 13.23
N ALA A 459 -8.63 -14.37 14.46
CA ALA A 459 -9.66 -14.98 15.29
C ALA A 459 -11.08 -14.87 14.69
N ASN A 460 -11.37 -13.77 13.96
CA ASN A 460 -12.63 -13.58 13.24
C ASN A 460 -12.81 -14.49 12.02
N ASN A 461 -11.74 -14.82 11.29
CA ASN A 461 -11.84 -15.44 9.96
C ASN A 461 -11.41 -16.92 9.93
N PHE A 462 -10.57 -17.37 10.88
CA PHE A 462 -9.94 -18.69 10.88
C PHE A 462 -10.10 -19.47 12.19
N GLY A 463 -10.96 -19.00 13.11
CA GLY A 463 -11.29 -19.75 14.34
C GLY A 463 -10.23 -19.70 15.45
N GLY A 464 -9.26 -18.77 15.39
CA GLY A 464 -8.14 -18.63 16.33
C GLY A 464 -8.48 -18.21 17.78
N THR A 465 -9.64 -18.59 18.33
CA THR A 465 -10.04 -18.22 19.70
C THR A 465 -9.16 -18.83 20.78
N GLU A 466 -8.62 -20.04 20.58
CA GLU A 466 -7.66 -20.65 21.51
C GLU A 466 -6.39 -19.80 21.64
N LEU A 467 -5.85 -19.34 20.50
CA LEU A 467 -4.64 -18.53 20.49
C LEU A 467 -4.88 -17.11 21.00
N LEU A 468 -6.05 -16.53 20.70
CA LEU A 468 -6.45 -15.25 21.28
C LEU A 468 -6.61 -15.33 22.81
N ARG A 469 -7.19 -16.42 23.33
CA ARG A 469 -7.28 -16.67 24.78
C ARG A 469 -5.88 -16.74 25.40
N PHE A 470 -4.98 -17.50 24.78
CA PHE A 470 -3.58 -17.59 25.20
C PHE A 470 -2.88 -16.22 25.20
N PHE A 471 -3.05 -15.39 24.17
CA PHE A 471 -2.46 -14.05 24.16
C PHE A 471 -3.01 -13.13 25.26
N LEU A 472 -4.32 -13.17 25.52
CA LEU A 472 -4.93 -12.40 26.62
C LEU A 472 -4.35 -12.84 27.97
N GLU A 473 -4.19 -14.15 28.19
CA GLU A 473 -3.59 -14.73 29.39
C GLU A 473 -2.10 -14.33 29.55
N GLN A 474 -1.29 -14.43 28.49
CA GLN A 474 0.13 -14.04 28.51
C GLN A 474 0.33 -12.53 28.73
N ALA A 475 -0.59 -11.70 28.23
CA ALA A 475 -0.58 -10.25 28.47
C ALA A 475 -1.17 -9.85 29.84
N GLY A 476 -1.61 -10.82 30.67
CA GLY A 476 -2.18 -10.56 32.00
C GLY A 476 -3.55 -9.88 31.96
N ILE A 477 -4.28 -10.00 30.85
CA ILE A 477 -5.56 -9.33 30.61
C ILE A 477 -6.69 -10.19 31.17
N PRO A 478 -7.55 -9.66 32.04
CA PRO A 478 -8.63 -10.45 32.63
C PRO A 478 -9.68 -10.83 31.58
N ALA A 479 -10.24 -12.03 31.74
CA ALA A 479 -11.44 -12.44 31.03
C ALA A 479 -12.67 -11.71 31.62
N ASP A 480 -12.83 -10.45 31.22
CA ASP A 480 -14.07 -9.68 31.38
C ASP A 480 -15.16 -10.18 30.43
N ILE A 481 -16.32 -9.52 30.44
CA ILE A 481 -17.46 -9.92 29.61
C ILE A 481 -17.16 -9.75 28.10
N PHE A 482 -16.42 -8.72 27.69
CA PHE A 482 -16.13 -8.47 26.27
C PHE A 482 -15.18 -9.55 25.73
N ASN A 483 -14.12 -9.88 26.48
CA ASN A 483 -13.20 -10.96 26.16
C ASN A 483 -13.93 -12.31 26.15
N ALA A 484 -14.82 -12.58 27.10
CA ALA A 484 -15.65 -13.78 27.10
C ALA A 484 -16.55 -13.86 25.86
N THR A 485 -17.21 -12.76 25.46
CA THR A 485 -17.99 -12.67 24.22
C THR A 485 -17.13 -12.95 22.99
N VAL A 486 -15.99 -12.29 22.87
CA VAL A 486 -15.04 -12.45 21.75
C VAL A 486 -14.56 -13.90 21.64
N LEU A 487 -14.22 -14.55 22.76
CA LEU A 487 -13.80 -15.95 22.82
C LEU A 487 -14.94 -16.95 22.61
N GLY A 488 -16.21 -16.50 22.63
CA GLY A 488 -17.39 -17.35 22.49
C GLY A 488 -17.78 -18.10 23.79
N ASP A 489 -17.29 -17.64 24.94
CA ASP A 489 -17.50 -18.26 26.24
C ASP A 489 -18.89 -17.94 26.82
N MET A 490 -19.91 -18.56 26.23
CA MET A 490 -21.32 -18.35 26.58
C MET A 490 -21.61 -18.59 28.07
N GLN A 491 -20.91 -19.54 28.71
CA GLN A 491 -21.08 -19.82 30.13
C GLN A 491 -20.54 -18.66 30.98
N GLN A 492 -19.33 -18.18 30.70
CA GLN A 492 -18.76 -17.03 31.39
C GLN A 492 -19.59 -15.76 31.19
N VAL A 493 -20.06 -15.48 29.96
CA VAL A 493 -20.96 -14.34 29.69
C VAL A 493 -22.26 -14.46 30.51
N GLN A 494 -22.88 -15.63 30.56
CA GLN A 494 -24.07 -15.86 31.38
C GLN A 494 -23.81 -15.65 32.88
N ASP A 495 -22.66 -16.10 33.40
CA ASP A 495 -22.35 -15.98 34.82
C ASP A 495 -21.99 -14.55 35.22
N LEU A 496 -21.30 -13.80 34.35
CA LEU A 496 -21.06 -12.37 34.54
C LEU A 496 -22.38 -11.56 34.51
N LEU A 497 -23.28 -11.84 33.55
CA LEU A 497 -24.59 -11.18 33.47
C LEU A 497 -25.54 -11.52 34.65
N LYS A 498 -25.38 -12.68 35.30
CA LYS A 498 -26.10 -13.01 36.54
C LYS A 498 -25.61 -12.19 37.74
N VAL A 499 -24.32 -11.85 37.75
CA VAL A 499 -23.70 -11.03 38.82
C VAL A 499 -24.00 -9.55 38.61
N ASP A 500 -23.87 -9.05 37.38
CA ASP A 500 -24.21 -7.68 37.00
C ASP A 500 -24.92 -7.62 35.63
N PRO A 501 -26.26 -7.54 35.60
CA PRO A 501 -27.02 -7.40 34.37
C PRO A 501 -26.73 -6.10 33.59
N ALA A 502 -26.16 -5.06 34.22
CA ALA A 502 -25.83 -3.81 33.54
C ALA A 502 -24.70 -3.98 32.51
N LEU A 503 -23.91 -5.06 32.63
CA LEU A 503 -22.85 -5.40 31.67
C LEU A 503 -23.39 -5.60 30.23
N ALA A 504 -24.65 -6.00 30.05
CA ALA A 504 -25.27 -6.09 28.71
C ALA A 504 -25.33 -4.73 27.97
N GLN A 505 -25.28 -3.62 28.71
CA GLN A 505 -25.29 -2.23 28.21
C GLN A 505 -23.92 -1.56 28.34
N SER A 506 -22.87 -2.30 28.70
CA SER A 506 -21.54 -1.77 28.89
C SER A 506 -20.86 -1.42 27.56
N VAL A 507 -19.92 -0.47 27.64
CA VAL A 507 -19.15 0.05 26.51
C VAL A 507 -17.68 0.03 26.90
N THR A 508 -16.80 -0.46 26.03
CA THR A 508 -15.36 -0.49 26.31
C THR A 508 -14.77 0.92 26.43
N PRO A 509 -13.81 1.14 27.35
CA PRO A 509 -13.14 2.42 27.51
C PRO A 509 -12.21 2.73 26.33
N ARG A 510 -11.67 3.95 26.28
CA ARG A 510 -10.82 4.44 25.16
C ARG A 510 -9.50 3.66 25.03
N ASP A 511 -8.99 3.15 26.14
CA ASP A 511 -7.74 2.41 26.30
C ASP A 511 -7.94 0.89 26.29
N TYR A 512 -9.13 0.41 25.91
CA TYR A 512 -9.40 -1.03 25.84
C TYR A 512 -8.52 -1.73 24.79
N VAL A 513 -8.03 -2.92 25.13
CA VAL A 513 -7.04 -3.66 24.32
C VAL A 513 -7.55 -4.06 22.94
N LEU A 514 -8.82 -4.48 22.85
CA LEU A 514 -9.50 -4.77 21.59
C LEU A 514 -10.08 -3.46 21.03
N GLU A 515 -11.35 -3.46 20.62
CA GLU A 515 -11.98 -2.25 20.06
C GLU A 515 -12.47 -1.30 21.17
N PRO A 516 -11.99 -0.05 21.22
CA PRO A 516 -12.42 0.95 22.19
C PRO A 516 -13.76 1.58 21.78
N GLY A 517 -14.65 1.77 22.75
CA GLY A 517 -15.98 2.31 22.52
C GLY A 517 -17.01 1.34 21.94
N PHE A 518 -16.69 0.05 21.81
CA PHE A 518 -17.62 -0.98 21.37
C PHE A 518 -18.51 -1.43 22.53
N THR A 519 -19.76 -1.81 22.24
CA THR A 519 -20.62 -2.50 23.22
C THR A 519 -20.46 -4.02 23.09
N GLU A 520 -20.93 -4.78 24.08
CA GLU A 520 -21.02 -6.24 24.00
C GLU A 520 -21.66 -6.74 22.69
N LEU A 521 -22.74 -6.09 22.25
CA LEU A 521 -23.43 -6.47 21.03
C LEU A 521 -22.61 -6.15 19.76
N HIS A 522 -21.69 -5.18 19.80
CA HIS A 522 -20.74 -4.96 18.71
C HIS A 522 -19.72 -6.10 18.62
N PHE A 523 -19.16 -6.57 19.74
CA PHE A 523 -18.26 -7.72 19.75
C PHE A 523 -18.98 -9.02 19.35
N ALA A 524 -20.20 -9.24 19.86
CA ALA A 524 -21.00 -10.41 19.47
C ALA A 524 -21.29 -10.39 17.96
N ALA A 525 -21.64 -9.22 17.39
CA ALA A 525 -21.78 -9.02 15.95
C ALA A 525 -20.45 -9.19 15.19
N GLN A 526 -19.32 -8.78 15.78
CA GLN A 526 -18.00 -8.84 15.15
C GLN A 526 -17.47 -10.28 15.04
N PHE A 527 -17.62 -11.07 16.10
CA PHE A 527 -17.09 -12.44 16.17
C PHE A 527 -18.17 -13.50 15.81
N GLY A 528 -19.26 -13.09 15.15
CA GLY A 528 -20.32 -13.98 14.68
C GLY A 528 -21.07 -14.76 15.79
N ARG A 529 -21.08 -14.24 17.02
CA ARG A 529 -21.57 -14.93 18.23
C ARG A 529 -23.09 -14.85 18.36
N VAL A 530 -23.83 -15.45 17.42
CA VAL A 530 -25.29 -15.33 17.29
C VAL A 530 -26.03 -15.61 18.60
N GLU A 531 -25.68 -16.66 19.35
CA GLU A 531 -26.38 -16.99 20.60
C GLU A 531 -26.00 -16.07 21.78
N ILE A 532 -24.79 -15.51 21.80
CA ILE A 532 -24.41 -14.48 22.77
C ILE A 532 -25.16 -13.17 22.44
N ALA A 533 -25.22 -12.78 21.17
CA ALA A 533 -26.02 -11.64 20.72
C ALA A 533 -27.50 -11.81 21.08
N ARG A 534 -28.06 -13.02 20.90
CA ARG A 534 -29.43 -13.34 21.28
C ARG A 534 -29.67 -13.11 22.77
N LEU A 535 -28.79 -13.66 23.62
CA LEU A 535 -28.82 -13.48 25.08
C LEU A 535 -28.71 -12.01 25.48
N LEU A 536 -27.76 -11.26 24.91
CA LEU A 536 -27.57 -9.84 25.20
C LEU A 536 -28.81 -9.01 24.88
N ILE A 537 -29.44 -9.23 23.72
CA ILE A 537 -30.69 -8.57 23.35
C ILE A 537 -31.84 -9.00 24.28
N ASP A 538 -31.91 -10.26 24.68
CA ASP A 538 -32.93 -10.76 25.63
C ASP A 538 -32.71 -10.23 27.07
N GLN A 539 -31.49 -9.82 27.41
CA GLN A 539 -31.14 -9.04 28.62
C GLN A 539 -31.28 -7.52 28.43
N GLY A 540 -31.78 -7.07 27.27
CA GLY A 540 -32.09 -5.66 27.01
C GLY A 540 -30.90 -4.79 26.59
N ALA A 541 -29.87 -5.35 25.95
CA ALA A 541 -28.80 -4.59 25.30
C ALA A 541 -29.35 -3.64 24.21
N GLU A 542 -28.79 -2.43 24.10
CA GLU A 542 -29.22 -1.44 23.11
C GLU A 542 -28.80 -1.85 21.70
N ILE A 543 -29.79 -2.28 20.90
CA ILE A 543 -29.58 -2.85 19.56
C ILE A 543 -29.04 -1.83 18.54
N ASN A 544 -29.36 -0.55 18.75
CA ASN A 544 -28.98 0.56 17.88
C ASN A 544 -27.89 1.44 18.50
N ALA A 545 -27.12 0.91 19.47
CA ALA A 545 -26.00 1.62 20.07
C ALA A 545 -25.03 2.07 18.98
N ALA A 546 -24.77 3.38 18.90
CA ALA A 546 -23.85 3.98 17.94
C ALA A 546 -22.81 4.89 18.64
N PRO A 547 -21.90 4.35 19.48
CA PRO A 547 -20.97 5.17 20.24
C PRO A 547 -20.03 5.97 19.33
N SER A 548 -19.78 7.24 19.64
CA SER A 548 -18.88 8.09 18.83
C SER A 548 -17.45 7.54 18.76
N LEU A 549 -17.01 6.79 19.79
CA LEU A 549 -15.70 6.11 19.81
C LEU A 549 -15.68 4.91 18.83
N ALA A 550 -16.78 4.17 18.70
CA ALA A 550 -17.00 3.18 17.63
C ALA A 550 -17.32 3.83 16.27
N LYS A 551 -16.94 5.10 16.06
CA LYS A 551 -17.16 5.88 14.83
C LYS A 551 -18.65 5.94 14.42
N GLY A 552 -19.57 5.86 15.39
CA GLY A 552 -21.01 5.82 15.14
C GLY A 552 -21.51 4.57 14.39
N GLN A 553 -20.68 3.54 14.28
CA GLN A 553 -21.14 2.24 13.77
C GLN A 553 -22.10 1.62 14.79
N THR A 554 -23.08 0.87 14.28
CA THR A 554 -23.98 0.03 15.09
C THR A 554 -23.56 -1.44 14.97
N PRO A 555 -24.06 -2.35 15.83
CA PRO A 555 -23.83 -3.79 15.67
C PRO A 555 -24.19 -4.31 14.27
N LEU A 556 -25.22 -3.74 13.64
CA LEU A 556 -25.62 -4.08 12.27
C LEU A 556 -24.56 -3.66 11.23
N HIS A 557 -23.97 -2.48 11.35
CA HIS A 557 -22.86 -2.04 10.49
C HIS A 557 -21.67 -3.00 10.59
N VAL A 558 -21.32 -3.42 11.80
CA VAL A 558 -20.21 -4.34 12.06
C VAL A 558 -20.48 -5.72 11.43
N ALA A 559 -21.66 -6.30 11.67
CA ALA A 559 -22.06 -7.59 11.10
C ALA A 559 -22.05 -7.57 9.55
N VAL A 560 -22.57 -6.51 8.93
CA VAL A 560 -22.60 -6.36 7.46
C VAL A 560 -21.18 -6.18 6.90
N ARG A 561 -20.32 -5.39 7.55
CA ARG A 561 -18.91 -5.22 7.13
C ARG A 561 -18.16 -6.55 7.07
N LEU A 562 -18.40 -7.44 8.03
CA LEU A 562 -17.76 -8.75 8.07
C LEU A 562 -18.26 -9.69 6.98
N GLY A 563 -19.57 -9.70 6.72
CA GLY A 563 -20.13 -10.43 5.57
C GLY A 563 -19.55 -9.98 4.23
N HIS A 564 -19.15 -8.71 4.11
CA HIS A 564 -18.43 -8.21 2.94
C HIS A 564 -16.92 -8.55 2.96
N ARG A 565 -16.24 -8.50 4.11
CA ARG A 565 -14.81 -8.89 4.21
C ARG A 565 -14.60 -10.36 3.88
N THR A 566 -15.37 -11.26 4.49
CA THR A 566 -15.31 -12.70 4.18
C THR A 566 -15.66 -12.98 2.71
N ALA A 567 -16.70 -12.31 2.16
CA ALA A 567 -17.07 -12.44 0.75
C ALA A 567 -15.98 -12.00 -0.23
N ALA A 568 -15.19 -10.97 0.12
CA ALA A 568 -14.10 -10.47 -0.70
C ALA A 568 -12.81 -11.32 -0.62
N GLN A 569 -12.59 -12.00 0.51
CA GLN A 569 -11.32 -12.70 0.82
C GLN A 569 -11.32 -14.21 0.49
N ARG A 570 -12.22 -14.72 -0.35
CA ARG A 570 -12.25 -16.16 -0.70
C ARG A 570 -10.97 -16.66 -1.41
N PRO A 571 -10.26 -17.66 -0.87
CA PRO A 571 -9.67 -18.71 -1.68
C PRO A 571 -10.79 -19.71 -2.01
N MET A 572 -10.94 -20.07 -3.28
CA MET A 572 -11.98 -21.00 -3.72
C MET A 572 -11.37 -22.39 -3.90
N ASP A 573 -11.08 -23.07 -2.78
CA ASP A 573 -11.04 -24.53 -2.66
C ASP A 573 -11.08 -24.95 -1.17
N GLU A 574 -11.61 -26.14 -0.93
CA GLU A 574 -12.08 -26.79 0.31
C GLU A 574 -11.51 -26.37 1.70
N VAL A 575 -12.43 -26.34 2.70
CA VAL A 575 -12.19 -26.20 4.17
C VAL A 575 -11.94 -24.78 4.73
N LEU A 576 -12.81 -23.83 4.39
CA LEU A 576 -13.43 -23.04 5.47
C LEU A 576 -14.62 -23.83 5.99
N GLU A 577 -14.81 -23.93 7.31
CA GLU A 577 -15.98 -24.61 7.87
C GLU A 577 -17.26 -23.96 7.35
N GLU A 578 -18.15 -24.78 6.77
CA GLU A 578 -19.45 -24.37 6.22
C GLU A 578 -20.32 -23.61 7.26
N GLN A 579 -20.00 -23.81 8.56
CA GLN A 579 -20.61 -23.17 9.72
C GLN A 579 -20.38 -21.65 9.78
N VAL A 580 -19.16 -21.16 9.50
CA VAL A 580 -18.82 -19.71 9.61
C VAL A 580 -19.69 -18.86 8.67
N TRP A 581 -19.98 -19.41 7.48
CA TRP A 581 -20.78 -18.75 6.46
C TRP A 581 -22.29 -18.72 6.73
N GLN A 582 -22.82 -19.62 7.56
CA GLN A 582 -24.23 -19.55 7.98
C GLN A 582 -24.45 -18.49 9.07
N LEU A 583 -23.47 -18.29 9.95
CA LEU A 583 -23.57 -17.40 11.11
C LEU A 583 -23.66 -15.90 10.75
N ILE A 584 -23.06 -15.45 9.65
CA ILE A 584 -23.09 -14.02 9.28
C ILE A 584 -24.48 -13.58 8.76
N PRO A 585 -25.13 -14.28 7.81
CA PRO A 585 -26.53 -14.04 7.48
C PRO A 585 -27.46 -14.15 8.69
N ASP A 586 -27.19 -15.07 9.61
CA ASP A 586 -28.01 -15.28 10.81
C ASP A 586 -27.83 -14.17 11.85
N MET A 587 -26.63 -13.60 12.01
CA MET A 587 -26.39 -12.39 12.83
C MET A 587 -27.14 -11.18 12.25
N VAL A 588 -27.01 -10.92 10.95
CA VAL A 588 -27.72 -9.82 10.28
C VAL A 588 -29.23 -10.02 10.35
N ARG A 589 -29.72 -11.26 10.18
CA ARG A 589 -31.15 -11.60 10.33
C ARG A 589 -31.61 -11.36 11.77
N LEU A 590 -30.90 -11.87 12.78
CA LEU A 590 -31.22 -11.68 14.19
C LEU A 590 -31.34 -10.19 14.55
N LEU A 591 -30.36 -9.37 14.16
CA LEU A 591 -30.39 -7.94 14.44
C LEU A 591 -31.59 -7.26 13.77
N LEU A 592 -31.87 -7.55 12.50
CA LEU A 592 -33.02 -6.98 11.79
C LEU A 592 -34.38 -7.45 12.35
N GLU A 593 -34.51 -8.73 12.72
CA GLU A 593 -35.72 -9.28 13.36
C GLU A 593 -35.97 -8.70 14.75
N ARG A 594 -34.90 -8.36 15.49
CA ARG A 594 -34.96 -7.75 16.81
C ARG A 594 -35.07 -6.22 16.78
N GLY A 595 -35.13 -5.59 15.60
CA GLY A 595 -35.43 -4.17 15.43
C GLY A 595 -34.24 -3.24 15.18
N ALA A 596 -33.11 -3.76 14.68
CA ALA A 596 -31.98 -2.92 14.27
C ALA A 596 -32.37 -1.97 13.12
N ASP A 597 -32.06 -0.69 13.29
CA ASP A 597 -32.35 0.36 12.33
C ASP A 597 -31.27 0.43 11.25
N ARG A 598 -31.70 0.27 10.00
CA ARG A 598 -30.87 0.32 8.79
C ARG A 598 -30.67 1.73 8.23
N THR A 599 -31.19 2.75 8.90
CA THR A 599 -31.17 4.16 8.46
C THR A 599 -30.23 5.03 9.29
N ILE A 600 -29.74 4.52 10.43
CA ILE A 600 -28.63 5.11 11.17
C ILE A 600 -27.39 5.07 10.28
N LYS A 601 -26.65 6.17 10.25
CA LYS A 601 -25.43 6.33 9.46
C LYS A 601 -24.20 6.35 10.34
N ASP A 602 -23.15 5.62 9.93
CA ASP A 602 -21.84 5.77 10.57
C ASP A 602 -21.17 7.12 10.27
N LEU A 603 -20.17 7.49 11.07
CA LEU A 603 -19.48 8.78 10.99
C LEU A 603 -18.34 8.80 9.95
N GLU A 604 -17.90 7.64 9.45
CA GLU A 604 -16.77 7.54 8.49
C GLU A 604 -17.21 7.49 7.03
N ARG A 605 -18.29 6.77 6.73
CA ARG A 605 -18.77 6.49 5.38
C ARG A 605 -20.15 7.10 5.13
N GLY A 606 -20.93 7.33 6.18
CA GLY A 606 -22.26 7.93 6.09
C GLY A 606 -23.27 7.04 5.36
N TRP A 607 -23.01 5.73 5.35
CA TRP A 607 -23.83 4.68 4.73
C TRP A 607 -25.04 4.37 5.61
#